data_AF-A0A517ZPD0-F1
#
_entry.id   AF-A0A517ZPD0-F1
#
_cell.length_a   1.000
_cell.length_b   1.000
_cell.length_c   1.000
_cell.angle_alpha   90.00
_cell.angle_beta   90.00
_cell.angle_gamma   90.00
#
_symmetry.space_group_name_H-M   'P 1'
#
loop_
_entity.id
_entity.type
_entity.pdbx_description
1 polymer ?
#
loop_
_entity_poly.entity_id
_entity_poly.type
_entity_poly.pdbx_seq_one_letter_code
_entity_poly.pdbx_strand_id
1 'polypeptide(L)' 'MPGFLPPNRHTGPETDSGGVRPLSTQWLSDERIAEARRVWSKAYGRVISQDEAVEILMSARRLAEVFLSAEEET' A
#
# COMPACT_ATOMS: atom_id res chain seq x y z
N MET A 1 -13.08 -50.78 -9.67
CA MET A 1 -13.02 -50.30 -8.28
C MET A 1 -11.63 -50.58 -7.71
N PRO A 2 -11.05 -49.78 -6.79
CA PRO A 2 -11.05 -48.33 -6.53
C PRO A 2 -9.65 -47.74 -6.90
N GLY A 3 -9.26 -46.47 -6.75
CA GLY A 3 -9.84 -45.32 -6.09
C GLY A 3 -9.01 -44.08 -6.47
N PHE A 4 -9.67 -42.93 -6.48
CA PHE A 4 -9.08 -41.62 -6.73
C PHE A 4 -8.10 -41.25 -5.60
N LEU A 5 -6.90 -40.82 -5.96
CA LEU A 5 -5.98 -40.13 -5.06
C LEU A 5 -6.49 -38.69 -4.85
N PRO A 6 -6.54 -38.18 -3.60
CA PRO A 6 -6.81 -36.77 -3.36
C PRO A 6 -5.62 -35.92 -3.85
N PRO A 7 -5.84 -34.76 -4.49
CA PRO A 7 -4.76 -33.84 -4.76
C PRO A 7 -4.19 -33.37 -3.42
N ASN A 8 -2.87 -33.54 -3.33
CA ASN A 8 -2.02 -33.12 -2.24
C ASN A 8 -2.50 -31.78 -1.67
N ARG A 9 -2.81 -31.78 -0.37
CA ARG A 9 -3.16 -30.59 0.40
C ARG A 9 -2.17 -29.49 0.08
N HIS A 10 -2.70 -28.32 -0.25
CA HIS A 10 -2.00 -27.05 -0.27
C HIS A 10 -1.24 -26.87 1.04
N THR A 11 0.01 -27.33 1.08
CA THR A 11 1.04 -26.79 1.95
C THR A 11 1.77 -25.81 1.06
N GLY A 12 1.15 -24.65 0.86
CA GLY A 12 1.91 -23.50 0.40
C GLY A 12 2.99 -23.28 1.46
N PRO A 13 4.27 -23.21 1.11
CA PRO A 13 5.20 -22.62 2.05
C PRO A 13 4.69 -21.19 2.28
N GLU A 14 4.31 -20.90 3.52
CA GLU A 14 4.39 -19.55 4.07
C GLU A 14 5.85 -19.12 3.99
N THR A 15 6.29 -18.80 2.78
CA THR A 15 7.50 -18.04 2.54
C THR A 15 7.02 -16.62 2.40
N ASP A 16 7.08 -15.93 3.55
CA ASP A 16 7.39 -14.51 3.66
C ASP A 16 7.08 -13.73 2.37
N SER A 17 5.84 -13.23 2.29
CA SER A 17 5.54 -12.13 1.41
C SER A 17 6.21 -10.87 1.96
N GLY A 18 7.56 -10.86 1.96
CA GLY A 18 8.33 -9.68 1.62
C GLY A 18 7.96 -9.31 0.20
N GLY A 19 6.71 -8.87 0.02
CA GLY A 19 6.19 -8.37 -1.23
C GLY A 19 7.17 -7.28 -1.62
N VAL A 20 7.88 -7.51 -2.71
CA VAL A 20 8.75 -6.51 -3.33
C VAL A 20 7.84 -5.35 -3.66
N ARG A 21 7.77 -4.44 -2.70
CA ARG A 21 7.01 -3.20 -2.79
C ARG A 21 7.56 -2.54 -4.05
N PRO A 22 6.72 -2.28 -5.07
CA PRO A 22 7.20 -1.75 -6.35
C PRO A 22 8.11 -0.55 -6.09
N LEU A 23 9.18 -0.36 -6.89
CA LEU A 23 10.14 0.75 -6.68
C LEU A 23 9.43 2.11 -6.49
N SER A 24 8.26 2.29 -7.11
CA SER A 24 7.32 3.41 -6.94
C SER A 24 6.80 3.65 -5.51
N THR A 25 7.09 2.77 -4.56
CA THR A 25 6.62 2.80 -3.16
C THR A 25 7.76 2.79 -2.13
N GLN A 26 9.03 2.85 -2.55
CA GLN A 26 10.18 2.99 -1.62
C GLN A 26 10.11 4.25 -0.77
N TRP A 27 9.47 5.31 -1.28
CA TRP A 27 9.25 6.56 -0.56
C TRP A 27 8.23 6.42 0.59
N LEU A 28 7.43 5.35 0.58
CA LEU A 28 6.30 5.13 1.46
C LEU A 28 6.75 4.27 2.65
N SER A 29 7.68 4.78 3.46
CA SER A 29 8.15 4.07 4.66
C SER A 29 7.00 3.81 5.64
N ASP A 30 7.09 2.73 6.43
CA ASP A 30 6.05 2.40 7.41
C ASP A 30 5.88 3.52 8.46
N GLU A 31 6.96 4.26 8.76
CA GLU A 31 6.91 5.47 9.60
C GLU A 31 6.07 6.58 8.96
N ARG A 32 6.20 6.84 7.65
CA ARG A 32 5.36 7.81 6.94
C ARG A 32 3.91 7.38 6.89
N ILE A 33 3.65 6.08 6.72
CA ILE A 33 2.29 5.55 6.75
C ILE A 33 1.70 5.73 8.16
N ALA A 34 2.47 5.42 9.21
CA ALA A 34 2.03 5.60 10.59
C ALA A 34 1.73 7.07 10.92
N GLU A 35 2.59 7.99 10.49
CA GLU A 35 2.36 9.43 10.70
C GLU A 35 1.15 9.93 9.89
N ALA A 36 1.01 9.48 8.64
CA ALA A 36 -0.17 9.79 7.84
C ALA A 36 -1.45 9.30 8.53
N ARG A 37 -1.46 8.07 9.05
CA ARG A 37 -2.59 7.56 9.84
C ARG A 37 -2.89 8.46 11.03
N ARG A 38 -1.86 8.88 11.79
CA ARG A 38 -2.03 9.73 12.96
C ARG A 38 -2.64 11.10 12.59
N VAL A 39 -2.10 11.76 11.58
CA VAL A 39 -2.54 13.10 11.15
C VAL A 39 -3.95 13.05 10.57
N TRP A 40 -4.20 12.14 9.63
CA TRP A 40 -5.48 12.06 8.94
C TRP A 40 -6.59 11.47 9.82
N SER A 41 -6.26 10.59 10.77
CA SER A 41 -7.27 10.15 11.74
C SER A 41 -7.77 11.30 12.61
N LYS A 42 -6.86 12.20 13.01
CA LYS A 42 -7.22 13.42 13.73
C LYS A 42 -8.04 14.36 12.85
N ALA A 43 -7.64 14.55 11.59
CA ALA A 43 -8.33 15.45 10.67
C ALA A 43 -9.76 14.98 10.33
N TYR A 44 -9.95 13.67 10.15
CA TYR A 44 -11.26 13.09 9.82
C TYR A 44 -12.11 12.73 11.04
N GLY A 45 -11.56 12.84 12.25
CA GLY A 45 -12.27 12.48 13.49
C GLY A 45 -12.57 10.99 13.63
N ARG A 46 -11.92 10.13 12.84
CA ARG A 46 -12.04 8.66 12.90
C ARG A 46 -10.69 8.01 12.68
N VAL A 47 -10.48 6.83 13.24
CA VAL A 47 -9.26 6.05 12.94
C VAL A 47 -9.30 5.60 11.49
N ILE A 48 -8.27 5.94 10.71
CA ILE A 48 -8.11 5.47 9.34
C ILE A 48 -7.23 4.21 9.28
N SER A 49 -7.54 3.35 8.33
CA SER A 49 -6.79 2.12 8.08
C SER A 49 -5.41 2.43 7.48
N GLN A 50 -4.57 1.40 7.43
CA GLN A 50 -3.28 1.51 6.75
C GLN A 50 -3.44 1.75 5.25
N ASP A 51 -4.37 1.03 4.62
CA ASP A 51 -4.66 1.16 3.19
C ASP A 51 -5.19 2.56 2.85
N GLU A 52 -6.09 3.10 3.68
CA GLU A 52 -6.58 4.48 3.52
C GLU A 52 -5.44 5.51 3.60
N ALA A 53 -4.48 5.33 4.52
CA ALA A 53 -3.34 6.22 4.62
C ALA A 53 -2.40 6.10 3.41
N VAL A 54 -2.22 4.89 2.87
CA VAL A 54 -1.45 4.66 1.64
C VAL A 54 -2.12 5.37 0.46
N GLU A 55 -3.44 5.24 0.30
CA GLU A 55 -4.20 5.91 -0.75
C GLU A 55 -4.08 7.42 -0.67
N ILE A 56 -4.25 8.00 0.53
CA ILE A 56 -4.12 9.45 0.74
C ILE A 56 -2.73 9.94 0.35
N LEU A 57 -1.67 9.22 0.76
CA LEU A 57 -0.30 9.56 0.39
C LEU A 57 -0.10 9.50 -1.13
N MET A 58 -0.60 8.47 -1.79
CA MET A 58 -0.50 8.32 -3.25
C MET A 58 -1.26 9.44 -3.98
N SER A 59 -2.46 9.81 -3.51
CA SER A 59 -3.22 10.94 -4.05
C SER A 59 -2.49 12.27 -3.86
N ALA A 60 -1.89 12.50 -2.68
CA ALA A 60 -1.12 13.70 -2.41
C ALA A 60 0.11 13.82 -3.31
N ARG A 61 0.81 12.69 -3.55
CA ARG A 61 1.93 12.66 -4.49
C ARG A 61 1.49 12.99 -5.91
N ARG A 62 0.42 12.37 -6.40
CA ARG A 62 -0.10 12.64 -7.75
C ARG A 62 -0.51 14.10 -7.93
N LEU A 63 -1.10 14.70 -6.89
CA LEU A 63 -1.44 16.12 -6.90
C LEU A 63 -0.18 17.00 -6.99
N ALA A 64 0.87 16.69 -6.23
CA ALA A 64 2.14 17.41 -6.31
C ALA A 64 2.80 17.27 -7.69
N GLU A 65 2.77 16.09 -8.29
CA GLU A 65 3.28 15.85 -9.65
C GLU A 65 2.53 16.71 -10.68
N VAL A 66 1.20 16.83 -10.57
CA VAL A 66 0.40 17.71 -11.46
C VAL A 66 0.79 19.18 -11.31
N PHE A 67 1.04 19.65 -10.09
CA PHE A 67 1.48 21.03 -9.87
C PHE A 67 2.88 21.28 -10.45
N LEU A 68 3.83 20.37 -10.24
CA LEU A 68 5.18 20.49 -10.79
C LEU A 68 5.18 20.49 -12.32
N SER A 69 4.42 19.60 -12.96
CA SER A 69 4.29 19.57 -14.42
C SER A 69 3.64 20.84 -14.98
N ALA A 70 2.78 21.52 -14.22
CA ALA A 70 2.19 22.78 -14.65
C ALA A 70 3.19 23.96 -14.61
N GLU A 71 4.21 23.91 -13.73
CA GLU A 71 5.26 24.92 -13.65
C GLU A 71 6.29 24.79 -14.78
N GLU A 72 6.53 23.57 -15.27
CA GLU A 72 7.49 23.27 -16.34
C GLU A 72 6.99 23.66 -17.75
N GLU A 73 5.68 23.88 -17.93
CA GLU A 73 5.04 24.20 -19.21
C GLU A 73 4.82 25.72 -19.43
N THR A 74 5.36 26.56 -18.53
CA THR A 74 5.30 28.05 -18.57
C THR A 74 6.66 28.69 -18.74
#